data_AF-A0A1G3YT86-F1
#
_entry.id   AF-A0A1G3YT86-F1
#
_cell.length_a   1.000
_cell.length_b   1.000
_cell.length_c   1.000
_cell.angle_alpha   90.00
_cell.angle_beta   90.00
_cell.angle_gamma   90.00
#
_symmetry.space_group_name_H-M   'P 1'
#
loop_
_entity.id
_entity.type
_entity.pdbx_description
1 polymer ?
#
loop_
_entity_poly.entity_id
_entity_poly.type
_entity_poly.pdbx_seq_one_letter_code
_entity_poly.pdbx_strand_id
1 'polypeptide(L)'
;MAIEGARVEAHFQPIFSSETGLLFGHEALGRLVGADGRAETLGPFFSSHAPIRSSSAERSRHEVFKRDVDRMIRFDAMERAAADVSAGFLFLNIAPSLILDHLERSDTALPYTILAARESGLDPNRVVLELTEEEIRTDPERLNSVIDLYRAEGFRIALDDVGSASSNLDRVALFKPDIIKIDFLLLKRSAGGSTSSEGYRRVIESLASLSSRLGADLLFEGIENADDFQNALSFGGRYLQGFLFARAGREFEESRARFELISRHRELYCFQRHGSALRRKREERLLVDSVSASGIDQAFAAVSAEADLAASLARKANAPGLEKLARAYTTDRAGIQLSSNYDFSRTGGFAVVSTDGGARGKCWCLRPYFFDHVEKDMNAPGSWTVSEPYRDIAFGRQMKTVARSVSDELVVFLDFFHEEES
;
A
#
# COMPACT_ATOMS: atom_id res chain seq x y z
N MET A 1 13.83 -9.92 -38.72
CA MET A 1 15.21 -9.98 -39.28
C MET A 1 16.03 -10.76 -38.27
N ALA A 2 16.41 -12.01 -38.58
CA ALA A 2 17.26 -12.79 -37.71
C ALA A 2 18.67 -12.19 -37.78
N ILE A 3 19.19 -11.68 -36.66
CA ILE A 3 20.63 -11.60 -36.47
C ILE A 3 21.07 -13.07 -36.54
N GLU A 4 21.97 -13.45 -37.46
CA GLU A 4 22.32 -14.86 -37.71
C GLU A 4 22.53 -15.63 -36.40
N GLY A 5 21.63 -16.58 -36.12
CA GLY A 5 21.66 -17.44 -34.93
C GLY A 5 21.01 -16.89 -33.66
N ALA A 6 20.52 -15.64 -33.63
CA ALA A 6 19.79 -15.10 -32.49
C ALA A 6 18.27 -15.04 -32.73
N ARG A 7 17.48 -15.36 -31.70
CA ARG A 7 16.01 -15.33 -31.74
C ARG A 7 15.44 -14.53 -30.57
N VAL A 8 14.28 -13.95 -30.78
CA VAL A 8 13.51 -13.28 -29.74
C VAL A 8 12.49 -14.29 -29.19
N GLU A 9 12.42 -14.43 -27.88
CA GLU A 9 11.45 -15.32 -27.20
C GLU A 9 11.00 -14.72 -25.86
N ALA A 10 9.87 -15.20 -25.35
CA ALA A 10 9.36 -14.85 -24.03
C ALA A 10 10.01 -15.74 -22.94
N HIS A 11 10.49 -15.11 -21.87
CA HIS A 11 10.84 -15.78 -20.61
C HIS A 11 9.82 -15.40 -19.54
N PHE A 12 9.64 -16.27 -18.56
CA PHE A 12 8.55 -16.19 -17.59
C PHE A 12 9.11 -16.05 -16.18
N GLN A 13 8.69 -14.99 -15.47
CA GLN A 13 8.97 -14.86 -14.06
C GLN A 13 7.72 -15.21 -13.25
N PRO A 14 7.80 -16.14 -12.29
CA PRO A 14 6.62 -16.57 -11.54
C PRO A 14 6.17 -15.53 -10.51
N ILE A 15 4.86 -15.42 -10.38
CA ILE A 15 4.13 -14.60 -9.42
C ILE A 15 3.38 -15.55 -8.50
N PHE A 16 3.55 -15.40 -7.19
CA PHE A 16 2.93 -16.28 -6.19
C PHE A 16 1.88 -15.57 -5.35
N SER A 17 0.83 -16.31 -4.98
CA SER A 17 -0.17 -15.86 -4.01
C SER A 17 0.36 -16.00 -2.59
N SER A 18 0.33 -14.92 -1.81
CA SER A 18 0.69 -14.96 -0.38
C SER A 18 -0.32 -15.76 0.45
N GLU A 19 -1.60 -15.73 0.06
CA GLU A 19 -2.70 -16.42 0.74
C GLU A 19 -2.56 -17.94 0.63
N THR A 20 -2.32 -18.44 -0.59
CA THR A 20 -2.29 -19.89 -0.85
C THR A 20 -0.88 -20.47 -0.84
N GLY A 21 0.15 -19.64 -1.08
CA GLY A 21 1.51 -20.11 -1.31
C GLY A 21 1.71 -20.81 -2.66
N LEU A 22 0.70 -20.78 -3.52
CA LEU A 22 0.74 -21.37 -4.86
C LEU A 22 1.07 -20.32 -5.91
N LEU A 23 1.58 -20.79 -7.05
CA LEU A 23 1.74 -19.98 -8.25
C LEU A 23 0.39 -19.37 -8.64
N PHE A 24 0.39 -18.06 -8.84
CA PHE A 24 -0.73 -17.32 -9.41
C PHE A 24 -0.61 -17.23 -10.93
N GLY A 25 0.58 -16.90 -11.43
CA GLY A 25 0.83 -16.74 -12.85
C GLY A 25 2.28 -16.40 -13.15
N HIS A 26 2.54 -15.93 -14.35
CA HIS A 26 3.86 -15.53 -14.81
C HIS A 26 3.82 -14.22 -15.58
N GLU A 27 4.82 -13.39 -15.37
CA GLU A 27 5.11 -12.25 -16.22
C GLU A 27 5.96 -12.66 -17.41
N ALA A 28 5.50 -12.31 -18.62
CA ALA A 28 6.25 -12.52 -19.85
C ALA A 28 7.24 -11.38 -20.10
N LEU A 29 8.51 -11.74 -20.21
CA LEU A 29 9.63 -10.83 -20.39
C LEU A 29 10.42 -11.18 -21.64
N GLY A 30 10.58 -10.21 -22.54
CA GLY A 30 11.32 -10.39 -23.79
C GLY A 30 12.81 -10.68 -23.58
N ARG A 31 13.32 -11.69 -24.28
CA ARG A 31 14.74 -12.01 -24.34
C ARG A 31 15.25 -12.11 -25.77
N LEU A 32 16.48 -11.66 -25.98
CA LEU A 32 17.28 -12.01 -27.16
C LEU A 32 18.16 -13.20 -26.80
N VAL A 33 17.92 -14.33 -27.44
CA VAL A 33 18.68 -15.56 -27.21
C VAL A 33 19.69 -15.73 -28.33
N GLY A 34 20.97 -15.67 -27.97
CA GLY A 34 22.08 -15.87 -28.90
C GLY A 34 22.27 -17.34 -29.32
N ALA A 35 23.15 -17.57 -30.29
CA ALA A 35 23.48 -18.91 -30.77
C ALA A 35 24.13 -19.80 -29.70
N ASP A 36 24.73 -19.20 -28.67
CA ASP A 36 25.30 -19.87 -27.49
C ASP A 36 24.25 -20.23 -26.43
N GLY A 37 22.97 -19.89 -26.66
CA GLY A 37 21.86 -20.10 -25.75
C GLY A 37 21.74 -19.09 -24.61
N ARG A 38 22.60 -18.07 -24.56
CA ARG A 38 22.50 -17.01 -23.55
C ARG A 38 21.34 -16.08 -23.89
N ALA A 39 20.54 -15.76 -22.86
CA ALA A 39 19.38 -14.89 -22.97
C ALA A 39 19.69 -13.51 -22.37
N GLU A 40 19.63 -12.47 -23.19
CA GLU A 40 19.79 -11.07 -22.79
C GLU A 40 18.44 -10.37 -22.70
N THR A 41 18.28 -9.46 -21.73
CA THR A 41 17.02 -8.71 -21.55
C THR A 41 16.80 -7.69 -22.67
N LEU A 42 15.57 -7.63 -23.18
CA LEU A 42 15.15 -6.61 -24.15
C LEU A 42 14.64 -5.32 -23.47
N GLY A 43 14.66 -5.23 -22.14
CA GLY A 43 14.23 -4.01 -21.42
C GLY A 43 14.89 -2.73 -21.93
N PRO A 44 16.24 -2.65 -22.00
CA PRO A 44 16.94 -1.48 -22.55
C PRO A 44 16.55 -1.15 -23.99
N PHE A 45 16.22 -2.15 -24.81
CA PHE A 45 15.75 -1.95 -26.18
C PHE A 45 14.38 -1.23 -26.18
N PHE A 46 13.43 -1.66 -25.35
CA PHE A 46 12.11 -1.02 -25.28
C PHE A 46 12.16 0.39 -24.67
N SER A 47 13.00 0.63 -23.67
CA SER A 47 13.19 1.97 -23.08
C SER A 47 14.05 2.92 -23.92
N SER A 48 14.77 2.41 -24.94
CA SER A 48 15.63 3.24 -25.78
C SER A 48 14.81 4.17 -26.68
N HIS A 49 15.24 5.42 -26.86
CA HIS A 49 14.59 6.33 -27.81
C HIS A 49 15.46 6.48 -29.05
N ALA A 50 14.82 6.67 -30.21
CA ALA A 50 15.56 7.02 -31.42
C ALA A 50 16.41 8.29 -31.16
N PRO A 51 17.68 8.32 -31.62
CA PRO A 51 18.57 9.46 -31.38
C PRO A 51 17.89 10.80 -31.67
N ILE A 52 18.20 11.84 -30.88
CA ILE A 52 17.58 13.17 -31.01
C ILE A 52 17.70 13.70 -32.45
N ARG A 53 18.81 13.40 -33.12
CA ARG A 53 19.10 13.81 -34.50
C ARG A 53 18.47 12.94 -35.60
N SER A 54 17.76 11.87 -35.25
CA SER A 54 17.06 11.02 -36.23
C SER A 54 15.96 11.78 -36.95
N SER A 55 15.84 11.53 -38.26
CA SER A 55 14.73 12.01 -39.08
C SER A 55 13.39 11.42 -38.62
N SER A 56 12.28 12.05 -39.01
CA SER A 56 10.93 11.52 -38.72
C SER A 56 10.73 10.10 -39.26
N ALA A 57 11.30 9.79 -40.43
CA ALA A 57 11.25 8.46 -41.02
C ALA A 57 12.04 7.42 -40.21
N GLU A 58 13.22 7.76 -39.71
CA GLU A 58 14.02 6.87 -38.85
C GLU A 58 13.34 6.60 -37.52
N ARG A 59 12.77 7.64 -36.88
CA ARG A 59 11.98 7.49 -35.66
C ARG A 59 10.79 6.57 -35.89
N SER A 60 10.05 6.78 -36.98
CA SER A 60 8.88 5.94 -37.33
C SER A 60 9.27 4.48 -37.57
N ARG A 61 10.39 4.23 -38.26
CA ARG A 61 10.92 2.86 -38.46
C ARG A 61 11.32 2.20 -37.15
N HIS A 62 11.91 2.96 -36.23
CA HIS A 62 12.30 2.46 -34.92
C HIS A 62 11.08 2.04 -34.08
N GLU A 63 10.03 2.86 -34.06
CA GLU A 63 8.79 2.53 -33.34
C GLU A 63 8.05 1.35 -33.95
N VAL A 64 7.99 1.27 -35.29
CA VAL A 64 7.44 0.09 -35.99
C VAL A 64 8.23 -1.17 -35.63
N PHE A 65 9.56 -1.09 -35.61
CA PHE A 65 10.40 -2.22 -35.27
C PHE A 65 10.18 -2.70 -33.83
N LYS A 66 10.13 -1.78 -32.85
CA LYS A 66 9.79 -2.10 -31.46
C LYS A 66 8.44 -2.78 -31.34
N ARG A 67 7.42 -2.22 -32.00
CA ARG A 67 6.07 -2.79 -32.02
C ARG A 67 6.07 -4.20 -32.57
N ASP A 68 6.77 -4.46 -33.67
CA ASP A 68 6.79 -5.78 -34.29
C ASP A 68 7.51 -6.80 -33.36
N VAL A 69 8.59 -6.39 -32.69
CA VAL A 69 9.29 -7.22 -31.68
C VAL A 69 8.39 -7.50 -30.45
N ASP A 70 7.71 -6.48 -29.93
CA ASP A 70 6.73 -6.61 -28.84
C ASP A 70 5.64 -7.64 -29.20
N ARG A 71 5.04 -7.50 -30.38
CA ARG A 71 4.00 -8.41 -30.87
C ARG A 71 4.50 -9.85 -30.98
N MET A 72 5.72 -10.04 -31.49
CA MET A 72 6.35 -11.37 -31.56
C MET A 72 6.49 -12.01 -30.17
N ILE A 73 6.99 -11.26 -29.17
CA ILE A 73 7.16 -11.77 -27.80
C ILE A 73 5.80 -12.12 -27.18
N ARG A 74 4.81 -11.24 -27.32
CA ARG A 74 3.48 -11.47 -26.75
C ARG A 74 2.78 -12.64 -27.40
N PHE A 75 2.90 -12.82 -28.71
CA PHE A 75 2.35 -13.97 -29.40
C PHE A 75 3.02 -15.28 -28.96
N ASP A 76 4.35 -15.32 -28.89
CA ASP A 76 5.11 -16.48 -28.35
C ASP A 76 4.67 -16.81 -26.91
N ALA A 77 4.54 -15.80 -26.04
CA ALA A 77 4.07 -15.99 -24.68
C ALA A 77 2.65 -16.60 -24.64
N MET A 78 1.73 -16.09 -25.47
CA MET A 78 0.35 -16.56 -25.53
C MET A 78 0.24 -17.98 -26.08
N GLU A 79 0.97 -18.31 -27.14
CA GLU A 79 1.02 -19.67 -27.73
C GLU A 79 1.49 -20.69 -26.69
N ARG A 80 2.56 -20.36 -25.97
CA ARG A 80 3.13 -21.23 -24.94
C ARG A 80 2.19 -21.40 -23.74
N ALA A 81 1.53 -20.33 -23.30
CA ALA A 81 0.54 -20.39 -22.21
C ALA A 81 -0.77 -21.10 -22.61
N ALA A 82 -1.15 -21.07 -23.90
CA ALA A 82 -2.28 -21.84 -24.42
C ALA A 82 -1.99 -23.34 -24.41
N ALA A 83 -0.74 -23.73 -24.69
CA ALA A 83 -0.29 -25.12 -24.66
C ALA A 83 -0.10 -25.68 -23.23
N ASP A 84 0.08 -24.82 -22.23
CA ASP A 84 0.34 -25.22 -20.84
C ASP A 84 -0.64 -24.57 -19.84
N VAL A 85 -1.57 -25.38 -19.34
CA VAL A 85 -2.53 -24.96 -18.32
C VAL A 85 -1.88 -24.65 -16.97
N SER A 86 -0.69 -25.19 -16.69
CA SER A 86 0.04 -24.97 -15.44
C SER A 86 0.67 -23.57 -15.35
N ALA A 87 0.72 -22.85 -16.48
CA ALA A 87 1.24 -21.47 -16.54
C ALA A 87 0.48 -20.48 -15.65
N GLY A 88 -0.76 -20.80 -15.25
CA GLY A 88 -1.61 -19.91 -14.46
C GLY A 88 -2.07 -18.71 -15.29
N PHE A 89 -2.10 -17.52 -14.66
CA PHE A 89 -2.28 -16.24 -15.35
C PHE A 89 -1.04 -15.84 -16.15
N LEU A 90 -1.22 -15.27 -17.33
CA LEU A 90 -0.15 -14.69 -18.14
C LEU A 90 -0.22 -13.16 -18.04
N PHE A 91 0.78 -12.56 -17.45
CA PHE A 91 0.93 -11.11 -17.37
C PHE A 91 1.72 -10.61 -18.58
N LEU A 92 1.14 -9.67 -19.32
CA LEU A 92 1.70 -9.11 -20.54
C LEU A 92 1.85 -7.60 -20.39
N ASN A 93 3.08 -7.12 -20.43
CA ASN A 93 3.39 -5.71 -20.55
C ASN A 93 2.86 -5.14 -21.87
N ILE A 94 2.12 -4.03 -21.80
CA ILE A 94 1.68 -3.29 -22.98
C ILE A 94 1.87 -1.79 -22.78
N ALA A 95 2.72 -1.24 -23.64
CA ALA A 95 2.85 0.20 -23.85
C ALA A 95 1.51 0.81 -24.37
N PRO A 96 0.88 1.73 -23.62
CA PRO A 96 -0.32 2.46 -24.04
C PRO A 96 -0.22 3.08 -25.44
N SER A 97 0.97 3.58 -25.79
CA SER A 97 1.25 4.14 -27.11
C SER A 97 1.00 3.13 -28.24
N LEU A 98 1.39 1.87 -28.06
CA LEU A 98 1.21 0.81 -29.05
C LEU A 98 -0.26 0.39 -29.22
N ILE A 99 -1.08 0.56 -28.18
CA ILE A 99 -2.52 0.29 -28.24
C ILE A 99 -3.20 1.35 -29.11
N LEU A 100 -2.97 2.62 -28.81
CA LEU A 100 -3.62 3.75 -29.50
C LEU A 100 -3.20 3.81 -30.97
N ASP A 101 -1.90 3.61 -31.24
CA ASP A 101 -1.33 3.66 -32.58
C ASP A 101 -1.91 2.57 -33.50
N HIS A 102 -2.27 1.41 -32.94
CA HIS A 102 -2.96 0.36 -33.71
C HIS A 102 -4.38 0.76 -34.11
N LEU A 103 -5.14 1.42 -33.22
CA LEU A 103 -6.51 1.85 -33.52
C LEU A 103 -6.56 2.99 -34.54
N GLU A 104 -5.50 3.79 -34.66
CA GLU A 104 -5.40 4.84 -35.69
C GLU A 104 -5.03 4.28 -37.07
N ARG A 105 -4.28 3.18 -37.10
CA ARG A 105 -3.61 2.68 -38.32
C ARG A 105 -4.19 1.38 -38.86
N SER A 106 -5.08 0.73 -38.13
CA SER A 106 -5.63 -0.56 -38.52
C SER A 106 -7.09 -0.46 -38.94
N ASP A 107 -7.44 -1.19 -40.01
CA ASP A 107 -8.82 -1.36 -40.43
C ASP A 107 -9.62 -2.28 -39.49
N THR A 108 -8.98 -2.92 -38.51
CA THR A 108 -9.64 -3.76 -37.50
C THR A 108 -10.05 -2.95 -36.28
N ALA A 109 -11.31 -3.09 -35.86
CA ALA A 109 -11.84 -2.43 -34.68
C ALA A 109 -11.27 -2.97 -33.35
N LEU A 110 -10.64 -4.15 -33.36
CA LEU A 110 -10.13 -4.81 -32.15
C LEU A 110 -8.62 -4.63 -31.99
N PRO A 111 -8.13 -4.37 -30.77
CA PRO A 111 -6.71 -4.38 -30.47
C PRO A 111 -6.00 -5.68 -30.84
N TYR A 112 -4.73 -5.56 -31.29
CA TYR A 112 -3.89 -6.69 -31.67
C TYR A 112 -3.87 -7.83 -30.64
N THR A 113 -3.80 -7.53 -29.34
CA THR A 113 -3.71 -8.57 -28.30
C THR A 113 -4.94 -9.45 -28.24
N ILE A 114 -6.13 -8.90 -28.52
CA ILE A 114 -7.37 -9.68 -28.61
C ILE A 114 -7.29 -10.63 -29.81
N LEU A 115 -6.82 -10.14 -30.95
CA LEU A 115 -6.64 -10.95 -32.16
C LEU A 115 -5.62 -12.07 -31.92
N ALA A 116 -4.48 -11.75 -31.29
CA ALA A 116 -3.42 -12.69 -30.97
C ALA A 116 -3.87 -13.78 -29.99
N ALA A 117 -4.64 -13.42 -28.94
CA ALA A 117 -5.19 -14.41 -28.00
C ALA A 117 -6.17 -15.38 -28.68
N ARG A 118 -7.03 -14.86 -29.58
CA ARG A 118 -7.94 -15.70 -30.38
C ARG A 118 -7.18 -16.64 -31.31
N GLU A 119 -6.13 -16.15 -31.95
CA GLU A 119 -5.30 -16.94 -32.87
C GLU A 119 -4.50 -18.02 -32.15
N SER A 120 -3.94 -17.72 -30.97
CA SER A 120 -3.21 -18.70 -30.15
C SER A 120 -4.12 -19.70 -29.42
N GLY A 121 -5.41 -19.40 -29.33
CA GLY A 121 -6.38 -20.19 -28.56
C GLY A 121 -6.27 -20.01 -27.04
N LEU A 122 -5.53 -19.00 -26.56
CA LEU A 122 -5.45 -18.68 -25.14
C LEU A 122 -6.77 -18.03 -24.68
N ASP A 123 -7.36 -18.56 -23.61
CA ASP A 123 -8.51 -17.94 -22.95
C ASP A 123 -8.12 -16.55 -22.40
N PRO A 124 -8.73 -15.45 -22.89
CA PRO A 124 -8.46 -14.10 -22.40
C PRO A 124 -8.61 -13.92 -20.89
N ASN A 125 -9.47 -14.73 -20.23
CA ASN A 125 -9.65 -14.69 -18.77
C ASN A 125 -8.39 -15.10 -18.00
N ARG A 126 -7.41 -15.71 -18.68
CA ARG A 126 -6.10 -16.06 -18.12
C ARG A 126 -5.06 -14.96 -18.36
N VAL A 127 -5.40 -13.85 -19.00
CA VAL A 127 -4.43 -12.81 -19.36
C VAL A 127 -4.65 -11.57 -18.52
N VAL A 128 -3.56 -11.05 -17.95
CA VAL A 128 -3.51 -9.76 -17.25
C VAL A 128 -2.66 -8.82 -18.09
N LEU A 129 -3.21 -7.68 -18.48
CA LEU A 129 -2.52 -6.66 -19.25
C LEU A 129 -1.93 -5.62 -18.30
N GLU A 130 -0.61 -5.48 -18.31
CA GLU A 130 0.10 -4.50 -17.49
C GLU A 130 0.29 -3.22 -18.29
N LEU A 131 -0.30 -2.12 -17.81
CA LEU A 131 -0.18 -0.81 -18.43
C LEU A 131 0.83 0.04 -17.67
N THR A 132 1.89 0.44 -18.36
CA THR A 132 2.95 1.28 -17.77
C THR A 132 2.50 2.73 -17.64
N GLU A 133 2.66 3.31 -16.46
CA GLU A 133 2.05 4.59 -16.13
C GLU A 133 2.64 5.80 -16.91
N GLU A 134 3.94 5.77 -17.18
CA GLU A 134 4.66 6.89 -17.81
C GLU A 134 4.15 7.22 -19.22
N GLU A 135 3.66 6.21 -19.93
CA GLU A 135 3.15 6.34 -21.29
C GLU A 135 1.68 6.78 -21.38
N ILE A 136 0.92 6.76 -20.26
CA ILE A 136 -0.51 7.08 -20.22
C ILE A 136 -0.77 8.61 -20.28
N ARG A 137 0.22 9.43 -20.60
CA ARG A 137 0.08 10.91 -20.57
C ARG A 137 -0.81 11.46 -21.69
N THR A 138 -0.97 10.72 -22.78
CA THR A 138 -1.74 11.14 -23.95
C THR A 138 -3.08 10.40 -24.00
N ASP A 139 -4.16 11.15 -23.77
CA ASP A 139 -5.56 10.75 -23.96
C ASP A 139 -6.04 9.55 -23.10
N PRO A 140 -6.16 9.74 -21.76
CA PRO A 140 -6.56 8.68 -20.85
C PRO A 140 -8.01 8.18 -21.09
N GLU A 141 -8.92 9.02 -21.58
CA GLU A 141 -10.30 8.62 -21.86
C GLU A 141 -10.39 7.66 -23.04
N ARG A 142 -9.62 7.93 -24.10
CA ARG A 142 -9.51 7.02 -25.22
C ARG A 142 -8.89 5.70 -24.80
N LEU A 143 -7.82 5.71 -23.99
CA LEU A 143 -7.25 4.49 -23.46
C LEU A 143 -8.26 3.69 -22.61
N ASN A 144 -9.06 4.39 -21.79
CA ASN A 144 -10.10 3.75 -20.99
C ASN A 144 -11.13 3.03 -21.87
N SER A 145 -11.53 3.64 -22.99
CA SER A 145 -12.44 3.00 -23.96
C SER A 145 -11.85 1.70 -24.54
N VAL A 146 -10.52 1.62 -24.69
CA VAL A 146 -9.86 0.39 -25.17
C VAL A 146 -9.75 -0.65 -24.06
N ILE A 147 -9.48 -0.21 -22.83
CA ILE A 147 -9.52 -1.07 -21.64
C ILE A 147 -10.89 -1.75 -21.52
N ASP A 148 -11.98 -1.02 -21.77
CA ASP A 148 -13.32 -1.59 -21.74
C ASP A 148 -13.53 -2.67 -22.82
N LEU A 149 -12.90 -2.54 -24.00
CA LEU A 149 -12.90 -3.61 -25.02
C LEU A 149 -12.15 -4.85 -24.53
N TYR A 150 -10.99 -4.67 -23.90
CA TYR A 150 -10.24 -5.80 -23.32
C TYR A 150 -11.05 -6.52 -22.22
N ARG A 151 -11.71 -5.77 -21.34
CA ARG A 151 -12.58 -6.34 -20.30
C ARG A 151 -13.77 -7.09 -20.88
N ALA A 152 -14.38 -6.55 -21.93
CA ALA A 152 -15.49 -7.21 -22.61
C ALA A 152 -15.10 -8.59 -23.19
N GLU A 153 -13.83 -8.78 -23.52
CA GLU A 153 -13.28 -10.07 -23.99
C GLU A 153 -12.78 -10.96 -22.83
N GLY A 154 -12.71 -10.46 -21.59
CA GLY A 154 -12.33 -11.23 -20.40
C GLY A 154 -10.93 -10.94 -19.85
N PHE A 155 -10.15 -10.07 -20.48
CA PHE A 155 -8.83 -9.68 -19.97
C PHE A 155 -8.94 -8.93 -18.64
N ARG A 156 -7.94 -9.13 -17.78
CA ARG A 156 -7.73 -8.32 -16.57
C ARG A 156 -6.73 -7.21 -16.83
N ILE A 157 -6.80 -6.16 -16.02
CA ILE A 157 -5.93 -4.98 -16.14
C ILE A 157 -5.10 -4.83 -14.87
N ALA A 158 -3.80 -4.68 -15.04
CA ALA A 158 -2.88 -4.25 -14.00
C ALA A 158 -2.32 -2.86 -14.34
N LEU A 159 -2.15 -2.03 -13.32
CA LEU A 159 -1.35 -0.80 -13.44
C LEU A 159 0.03 -1.03 -12.84
N ASP A 160 1.05 -0.71 -13.63
CA ASP A 160 2.45 -0.87 -13.25
C ASP A 160 3.04 0.39 -12.62
N ASP A 161 4.04 0.22 -11.75
CA ASP A 161 4.82 1.31 -11.10
C ASP A 161 3.99 2.37 -10.33
N VAL A 162 2.85 1.99 -9.74
CA VAL A 162 1.99 2.92 -9.01
C VAL A 162 2.64 3.35 -7.69
N GLY A 163 2.76 4.66 -7.48
CA GLY A 163 3.39 5.31 -6.33
C GLY A 163 4.82 5.79 -6.57
N SER A 164 5.34 5.68 -7.80
CA SER A 164 6.62 6.25 -8.22
C SER A 164 6.53 7.77 -8.47
N ALA A 165 7.64 8.42 -8.85
CA ALA A 165 7.75 9.89 -8.93
C ALA A 165 6.77 10.57 -9.90
N SER A 166 6.07 9.81 -10.74
CA SER A 166 5.14 10.27 -11.77
C SER A 166 3.69 9.80 -11.55
N SER A 167 3.37 9.15 -10.42
CA SER A 167 2.09 8.47 -10.27
C SER A 167 0.88 9.37 -10.05
N ASN A 168 -0.20 9.08 -10.77
CA ASN A 168 -1.46 9.80 -10.78
C ASN A 168 -2.60 8.90 -10.29
N LEU A 169 -3.05 9.12 -9.06
CA LEU A 169 -4.19 8.41 -8.45
C LEU A 169 -5.49 8.53 -9.27
N ASP A 170 -5.64 9.60 -10.07
CA ASP A 170 -6.79 9.76 -10.97
C ASP A 170 -6.89 8.62 -11.97
N ARG A 171 -5.74 8.04 -12.39
CA ARG A 171 -5.70 6.91 -13.33
C ARG A 171 -6.16 5.62 -12.69
N VAL A 172 -5.81 5.40 -11.42
CA VAL A 172 -6.30 4.24 -10.65
C VAL A 172 -7.82 4.32 -10.55
N ALA A 173 -8.37 5.52 -10.29
CA ALA A 173 -9.81 5.74 -10.23
C ALA A 173 -10.50 5.60 -11.59
N LEU A 174 -9.88 6.11 -12.67
CA LEU A 174 -10.42 6.05 -14.03
C LEU A 174 -10.44 4.61 -14.56
N PHE A 175 -9.29 3.94 -14.56
CA PHE A 175 -9.14 2.63 -15.15
C PHE A 175 -9.67 1.51 -14.28
N LYS A 176 -9.80 1.70 -12.96
CA LYS A 176 -10.30 0.69 -12.00
C LYS A 176 -9.61 -0.68 -12.18
N PRO A 177 -8.28 -0.76 -12.06
CA PRO A 177 -7.56 -1.99 -12.38
C PRO A 177 -7.94 -3.14 -11.45
N ASP A 178 -7.76 -4.36 -11.93
CA ASP A 178 -7.89 -5.57 -11.13
C ASP A 178 -6.67 -5.76 -10.21
N ILE A 179 -5.50 -5.30 -10.65
CA ILE A 179 -4.23 -5.41 -9.93
C ILE A 179 -3.48 -4.07 -9.93
N ILE A 180 -2.93 -3.68 -8.80
CA ILE A 180 -2.00 -2.56 -8.67
C ILE A 180 -0.64 -3.14 -8.32
N LYS A 181 0.36 -2.91 -9.19
CA LYS A 181 1.73 -3.34 -8.95
C LYS A 181 2.48 -2.25 -8.18
N ILE A 182 3.18 -2.66 -7.12
CA ILE A 182 3.97 -1.80 -6.25
C ILE A 182 5.45 -2.09 -6.51
N ASP A 183 6.14 -1.08 -7.04
CA ASP A 183 7.55 -1.17 -7.40
C ASP A 183 8.47 -1.42 -6.20
N PHE A 184 9.55 -2.13 -6.48
CA PHE A 184 10.60 -2.47 -5.54
C PHE A 184 11.28 -1.26 -4.89
N LEU A 185 11.54 -0.17 -5.64
CA LEU A 185 12.20 1.00 -5.08
C LEU A 185 11.30 1.69 -4.04
N LEU A 186 9.99 1.69 -4.26
CA LEU A 186 9.04 2.21 -3.28
C LEU A 186 9.05 1.36 -2.01
N LEU A 187 9.03 0.03 -2.15
CA LEU A 187 9.13 -0.90 -1.03
C LEU A 187 10.45 -0.71 -0.27
N LYS A 188 11.59 -0.64 -0.97
CA LYS A 188 12.91 -0.43 -0.36
C LYS A 188 13.06 0.91 0.33
N ARG A 189 12.50 1.99 -0.23
CA ARG A 189 12.52 3.30 0.40
C ARG A 189 11.65 3.35 1.66
N SER A 190 10.57 2.56 1.69
CA SER A 190 9.74 2.41 2.89
C SER A 190 10.44 1.62 4.00
N ALA A 191 11.43 0.80 3.65
CA ALA A 191 12.22 0.05 4.62
C ALA A 191 13.24 0.98 5.33
N GLY A 192 13.27 0.91 6.66
CA GLY A 192 14.20 1.67 7.51
C GLY A 192 13.53 2.66 8.46
N GLY A 193 14.28 3.18 9.43
CA GLY A 193 13.77 4.04 10.51
C GLY A 193 13.89 5.55 10.26
N SER A 194 14.12 5.99 9.01
CA SER A 194 14.26 7.41 8.71
C SER A 194 12.91 8.11 8.54
N THR A 195 12.83 9.43 8.74
CA THR A 195 11.62 10.22 8.46
C THR A 195 11.15 10.07 7.01
N SER A 196 12.09 9.99 6.06
CA SER A 196 11.77 9.75 4.65
C SER A 196 11.15 8.37 4.44
N SER A 197 11.68 7.35 5.13
CA SER A 197 11.15 5.98 5.08
C SER A 197 9.71 5.91 5.56
N GLU A 198 9.38 6.59 6.67
CA GLU A 198 8.01 6.68 7.16
C GLU A 198 7.08 7.35 6.14
N GLY A 199 7.54 8.39 5.44
CA GLY A 199 6.79 9.02 4.35
C GLY A 199 6.40 8.03 3.25
N TYR A 200 7.35 7.25 2.74
CA TYR A 200 7.08 6.21 1.74
C TYR A 200 6.17 5.10 2.28
N ARG A 201 6.32 4.72 3.55
CA ARG A 201 5.43 3.77 4.24
C ARG A 201 3.97 4.24 4.20
N ARG A 202 3.71 5.51 4.50
CA ARG A 202 2.37 6.11 4.44
C ARG A 202 1.78 6.17 3.03
N VAL A 203 2.63 6.35 2.01
CA VAL A 203 2.20 6.29 0.61
C VAL A 203 1.70 4.88 0.29
N ILE A 204 2.46 3.83 0.61
CA ILE A 204 2.04 2.45 0.38
C ILE A 204 0.77 2.11 1.16
N GLU A 205 0.66 2.53 2.43
CA GLU A 205 -0.59 2.35 3.21
C GLU A 205 -1.80 3.02 2.55
N SER A 206 -1.61 4.21 1.98
CA SER A 206 -2.68 4.93 1.29
C SER A 206 -3.11 4.21 0.01
N LEU A 207 -2.14 3.68 -0.76
CA LEU A 207 -2.41 2.85 -1.93
C LEU A 207 -3.12 1.56 -1.55
N ALA A 208 -2.71 0.90 -0.46
CA ALA A 208 -3.38 -0.31 0.02
C ALA A 208 -4.84 -0.05 0.44
N SER A 209 -5.09 1.06 1.12
CA SER A 209 -6.44 1.51 1.46
C SER A 209 -7.27 1.78 0.20
N LEU A 210 -6.70 2.45 -0.80
CA LEU A 210 -7.36 2.72 -2.07
C LEU A 210 -7.69 1.41 -2.82
N SER A 211 -6.71 0.51 -2.92
CA SER A 211 -6.84 -0.80 -3.55
C SER A 211 -7.99 -1.59 -2.94
N SER A 212 -8.04 -1.68 -1.61
CA SER A 212 -9.09 -2.36 -0.86
C SER A 212 -10.49 -1.79 -1.13
N ARG A 213 -10.61 -0.46 -1.25
CA ARG A 213 -11.89 0.22 -1.53
C ARG A 213 -12.34 0.06 -2.98
N LEU A 214 -11.39 -0.03 -3.92
CA LEU A 214 -11.69 -0.25 -5.34
C LEU A 214 -11.87 -1.73 -5.68
N GLY A 215 -11.50 -2.65 -4.77
CA GLY A 215 -11.52 -4.08 -5.04
C GLY A 215 -10.36 -4.55 -5.92
N ALA A 216 -9.26 -3.80 -5.95
CA ALA A 216 -8.03 -4.18 -6.65
C ALA A 216 -7.10 -4.97 -5.72
N ASP A 217 -6.40 -5.95 -6.26
CA ASP A 217 -5.36 -6.70 -5.55
C ASP A 217 -4.00 -5.97 -5.63
N LEU A 218 -3.18 -6.07 -4.58
CA LEU A 218 -1.81 -5.58 -4.61
C LEU A 218 -0.83 -6.67 -5.02
N LEU A 219 0.02 -6.37 -5.99
CA LEU A 219 1.17 -7.18 -6.38
C LEU A 219 2.45 -6.43 -6.00
N PHE A 220 3.32 -7.04 -5.20
CA PHE A 220 4.61 -6.46 -4.83
C PHE A 220 5.74 -7.10 -5.63
N GLU A 221 6.56 -6.25 -6.25
CA GLU A 221 7.67 -6.67 -7.10
C GLU A 221 9.04 -6.53 -6.44
N GLY A 222 10.02 -7.18 -7.06
CA GLY A 222 11.41 -7.16 -6.63
C GLY A 222 11.65 -7.73 -5.23
N ILE A 223 10.82 -8.63 -4.73
CA ILE A 223 11.07 -9.25 -3.42
C ILE A 223 12.36 -10.08 -3.48
N GLU A 224 13.41 -9.63 -2.80
CA GLU A 224 14.74 -10.25 -2.86
C GLU A 224 15.11 -10.97 -1.55
N ASN A 225 14.52 -10.57 -0.43
CA ASN A 225 14.84 -11.14 0.87
C ASN A 225 13.61 -11.27 1.78
N ALA A 226 13.83 -11.88 2.96
CA ALA A 226 12.79 -12.14 3.94
C ALA A 226 12.10 -10.86 4.43
N ASP A 227 12.85 -9.77 4.62
CA ASP A 227 12.31 -8.51 5.13
C ASP A 227 11.40 -7.84 4.10
N ASP A 228 11.76 -7.88 2.81
CA ASP A 228 10.90 -7.42 1.72
C ASP A 228 9.58 -8.17 1.71
N PHE A 229 9.63 -9.49 1.90
CA PHE A 229 8.44 -10.33 2.00
C PHE A 229 7.56 -9.93 3.19
N GLN A 230 8.15 -9.75 4.38
CA GLN A 230 7.39 -9.32 5.57
C GLN A 230 6.75 -7.95 5.36
N ASN A 231 7.48 -7.01 4.76
CA ASN A 231 6.97 -5.68 4.45
C ASN A 231 5.81 -5.74 3.46
N ALA A 232 5.94 -6.50 2.36
CA ALA A 232 4.86 -6.69 1.40
C ALA A 232 3.59 -7.24 2.08
N LEU A 233 3.70 -8.24 2.96
CA LEU A 233 2.55 -8.73 3.74
C LEU A 233 2.00 -7.70 4.72
N SER A 234 2.84 -6.85 5.29
CA SER A 234 2.39 -5.80 6.23
C SER A 234 1.44 -4.79 5.56
N PHE A 235 1.63 -4.55 4.26
CA PHE A 235 0.80 -3.67 3.43
C PHE A 235 -0.37 -4.39 2.73
N GLY A 236 -0.54 -5.70 2.93
CA GLY A 236 -1.61 -6.47 2.30
C GLY A 236 -1.28 -6.97 0.89
N GLY A 237 0.01 -7.18 0.57
CA GLY A 237 0.46 -7.78 -0.67
C GLY A 237 -0.13 -9.17 -0.89
N ARG A 238 -1.03 -9.29 -1.87
CA ARG A 238 -1.70 -10.53 -2.21
C ARG A 238 -0.88 -11.37 -3.18
N TYR A 239 -0.23 -10.71 -4.13
CA TYR A 239 0.66 -11.33 -5.10
C TYR A 239 2.09 -10.84 -4.90
N LEU A 240 3.06 -11.73 -5.10
CA LEU A 240 4.45 -11.52 -4.76
C LEU A 240 5.34 -12.00 -5.91
N GLN A 241 6.27 -11.15 -6.33
CA GLN A 241 7.22 -11.43 -7.40
C GLN A 241 8.62 -10.94 -7.01
N GLY A 242 9.66 -11.70 -7.38
CA GLY A 242 11.04 -11.31 -7.12
C GLY A 242 12.03 -12.46 -7.03
N PHE A 243 13.30 -12.12 -6.89
CA PHE A 243 14.41 -13.09 -6.91
C PHE A 243 14.49 -13.97 -5.67
N LEU A 244 13.78 -13.65 -4.59
CA LEU A 244 13.58 -14.56 -3.46
C LEU A 244 12.91 -15.86 -3.92
N PHE A 245 12.04 -15.80 -4.93
CA PHE A 245 11.31 -16.95 -5.44
C PHE A 245 12.02 -17.54 -6.66
N ALA A 246 12.15 -16.78 -7.73
CA ALA A 246 12.82 -17.20 -8.95
C ALA A 246 13.16 -16.00 -9.85
N ARG A 247 14.16 -16.20 -10.70
CA ARG A 247 14.43 -15.33 -11.85
C ARG A 247 13.58 -15.79 -13.04
N ALA A 248 13.40 -14.89 -14.00
CA ALA A 248 12.75 -15.24 -15.26
C ALA A 248 13.50 -16.40 -15.95
N GLY A 249 12.77 -17.45 -16.30
CA GLY A 249 13.30 -18.63 -17.00
C GLY A 249 12.55 -18.88 -18.30
N ARG A 250 13.04 -19.82 -19.10
CA ARG A 250 12.34 -20.20 -20.33
C ARG A 250 11.04 -20.91 -20.02
N GLU A 251 11.07 -21.91 -19.14
CA GLU A 251 9.90 -22.75 -18.81
C GLU A 251 9.02 -22.12 -17.71
N PHE A 252 7.77 -22.55 -17.64
CA PHE A 252 6.87 -22.20 -16.53
C PHE A 252 7.30 -22.90 -15.24
N GLU A 253 7.17 -22.19 -14.12
CA GLU A 253 7.42 -22.76 -12.79
C GLU A 253 6.25 -23.63 -12.36
N GLU A 254 6.52 -24.71 -11.61
CA GLU A 254 5.45 -25.54 -11.06
C GLU A 254 4.65 -24.83 -9.96
N SER A 255 3.35 -25.12 -9.89
CA SER A 255 2.42 -24.45 -8.97
C SER A 255 2.84 -24.45 -7.49
N ARG A 256 3.49 -25.54 -7.03
CA ARG A 256 3.92 -25.72 -5.63
C ARG A 256 5.41 -25.47 -5.39
N ALA A 257 6.18 -25.04 -6.39
CA ALA A 257 7.64 -24.96 -6.32
C ALA A 257 8.19 -24.12 -5.15
N ARG A 258 7.40 -23.15 -4.65
CA ARG A 258 7.77 -22.26 -3.53
C ARG A 258 6.80 -22.31 -2.35
N PHE A 259 5.93 -23.32 -2.30
CA PHE A 259 4.89 -23.44 -1.26
C PHE A 259 5.47 -23.44 0.16
N GLU A 260 6.51 -24.23 0.41
CA GLU A 260 7.15 -24.33 1.73
C GLU A 260 7.84 -23.01 2.15
N LEU A 261 8.54 -22.37 1.22
CA LEU A 261 9.20 -21.08 1.44
C LEU A 261 8.17 -20.02 1.85
N ILE A 262 7.10 -19.88 1.06
CA ILE A 262 6.04 -18.89 1.29
C ILE A 262 5.31 -19.20 2.61
N SER A 263 4.98 -20.47 2.85
CA SER A 263 4.29 -20.90 4.08
C SER A 263 5.11 -20.55 5.32
N ARG A 264 6.42 -20.83 5.32
CA ARG A 264 7.31 -20.48 6.43
C ARG A 264 7.34 -18.97 6.70
N HIS A 265 7.46 -18.15 5.66
CA HIS A 265 7.49 -16.70 5.83
C HIS A 265 6.14 -16.13 6.27
N ARG A 266 5.02 -16.70 5.81
CA ARG A 266 3.67 -16.34 6.25
C ARG A 266 3.44 -16.72 7.72
N GLU A 267 3.89 -17.88 8.16
CA GLU A 267 3.81 -18.30 9.57
C GLU A 267 4.60 -17.35 10.47
N LEU A 268 5.81 -16.97 10.07
CA LEU A 268 6.62 -15.99 10.79
C LEU A 268 5.90 -14.64 10.88
N TYR A 269 5.33 -14.16 9.77
CA TYR A 269 4.54 -12.93 9.74
C TYR A 269 3.37 -12.99 10.72
N CYS A 270 2.59 -14.06 10.68
CA CYS A 270 1.48 -14.27 11.59
C CYS A 270 1.94 -14.25 13.04
N PHE A 271 3.01 -14.97 13.38
CA PHE A 271 3.57 -15.00 14.73
C PHE A 271 3.99 -13.59 15.20
N GLN A 272 4.70 -12.85 14.37
CA GLN A 272 5.12 -11.48 14.68
C GLN A 272 3.92 -10.55 14.89
N ARG A 273 2.91 -10.60 14.01
CA ARG A 273 1.71 -9.75 14.08
C ARG A 273 0.87 -10.06 15.33
N HIS A 274 0.75 -11.32 15.73
CA HIS A 274 0.11 -11.71 17.00
C HIS A 274 0.90 -11.17 18.20
N GLY A 275 2.23 -11.30 18.19
CA GLY A 275 3.09 -10.77 19.24
C GLY A 275 2.98 -9.25 19.40
N SER A 276 2.97 -8.50 18.30
CA SER A 276 2.79 -7.05 18.33
C SER A 276 1.40 -6.63 18.81
N ALA A 277 0.35 -7.34 18.40
CA ALA A 277 -1.02 -7.08 18.87
C ALA A 277 -1.17 -7.30 20.38
N LEU A 278 -0.57 -8.38 20.91
CA LEU A 278 -0.58 -8.66 22.36
C LEU A 278 0.22 -7.60 23.14
N ARG A 279 1.36 -7.16 22.63
CA ARG A 279 2.15 -6.07 23.23
C ARG A 279 1.36 -4.77 23.30
N ARG A 280 0.76 -4.34 22.19
CA ARG A 280 -0.08 -3.14 22.14
C ARG A 280 -1.23 -3.21 23.14
N LYS A 281 -1.95 -4.34 23.22
CA LYS A 281 -3.04 -4.53 24.18
C LYS A 281 -2.56 -4.52 25.63
N ARG A 282 -1.36 -5.06 25.89
CA ARG A 282 -0.72 -5.02 27.22
C ARG A 282 -0.34 -3.58 27.59
N GLU A 283 0.23 -2.81 26.68
CA GLU A 283 0.56 -1.39 26.90
C GLU A 283 -0.68 -0.56 27.19
N GLU A 284 -1.75 -0.71 26.41
CA GLU A 284 -3.03 -0.04 26.64
C GLU A 284 -3.56 -0.36 28.05
N ARG A 285 -3.52 -1.63 28.45
CA ARG A 285 -3.93 -2.06 29.78
C ARG A 285 -3.06 -1.45 30.88
N LEU A 286 -1.74 -1.47 30.73
CA LEU A 286 -0.82 -0.88 31.69
C LEU A 286 -1.04 0.63 31.86
N LEU A 287 -1.33 1.33 30.75
CA LEU A 287 -1.65 2.76 30.79
C LEU A 287 -2.98 3.02 31.52
N VAL A 288 -4.01 2.23 31.26
CA VAL A 288 -5.29 2.35 31.99
C VAL A 288 -5.15 2.01 33.47
N ASP A 289 -4.39 0.96 33.79
CA ASP A 289 -4.12 0.54 35.17
C ASP A 289 -3.32 1.63 35.90
N SER A 290 -2.34 2.28 35.25
CA SER A 290 -1.57 3.38 35.85
C SER A 290 -2.42 4.62 36.09
N VAL A 291 -3.27 4.99 35.13
CA VAL A 291 -4.22 6.10 35.27
C VAL A 291 -5.19 5.82 36.42
N SER A 292 -5.74 4.61 36.51
CA SER A 292 -6.68 4.23 37.57
C SER A 292 -6.00 4.19 38.95
N ALA A 293 -4.77 3.65 39.04
CA ALA A 293 -4.01 3.59 40.28
C ALA A 293 -3.62 4.99 40.82
N SER A 294 -3.49 5.99 39.95
CA SER A 294 -3.28 7.39 40.36
C SER A 294 -4.45 7.97 41.18
N GLY A 295 -5.63 7.33 41.10
CA GLY A 295 -6.88 7.79 41.71
C GLY A 295 -7.42 9.08 41.08
N ILE A 296 -7.00 9.40 39.85
CA ILE A 296 -7.49 10.57 39.11
C ILE A 296 -8.95 10.40 38.69
N ASP A 297 -9.40 9.17 38.49
CA ASP A 297 -10.79 8.83 38.22
C ASP A 297 -11.74 9.27 39.33
N GLN A 298 -11.37 9.01 40.59
CA GLN A 298 -12.13 9.46 41.76
C GLN A 298 -12.17 10.98 41.86
N ALA A 299 -11.07 11.65 41.48
CA ALA A 299 -11.04 13.12 41.41
C ALA A 299 -11.97 13.64 40.31
N PHE A 300 -12.04 12.94 39.18
CA PHE A 300 -12.89 13.32 38.05
C PHE A 300 -14.38 13.02 38.22
N ALA A 301 -14.77 12.16 39.16
CA ALA A 301 -16.18 11.89 39.47
C ALA A 301 -16.97 13.15 39.88
N ALA A 302 -16.29 14.19 40.38
CA ALA A 302 -16.90 15.47 40.76
C ALA A 302 -16.79 16.55 39.68
N VAL A 303 -16.22 16.24 38.50
CA VAL A 303 -15.99 17.25 37.47
C VAL A 303 -17.29 17.55 36.74
N SER A 304 -17.78 18.77 36.93
CA SER A 304 -18.96 19.31 36.24
C SER A 304 -18.65 20.58 35.44
N ALA A 305 -17.57 21.27 35.81
CA ALA A 305 -17.07 22.47 35.14
C ALA A 305 -15.55 22.49 35.10
N GLU A 306 -14.99 23.43 34.34
CA GLU A 306 -13.55 23.59 34.18
C GLU A 306 -12.80 23.84 35.50
N ALA A 307 -13.41 24.55 36.46
CA ALA A 307 -12.82 24.78 37.77
C ALA A 307 -12.57 23.45 38.53
N ASP A 308 -13.49 22.49 38.39
CA ASP A 308 -13.38 21.17 39.01
C ASP A 308 -12.26 20.34 38.38
N LEU A 309 -12.10 20.45 37.05
CA LEU A 309 -11.00 19.83 36.32
C LEU A 309 -9.67 20.40 36.80
N ALA A 310 -9.53 21.72 36.85
CA ALA A 310 -8.31 22.39 37.34
C ALA A 310 -7.95 21.94 38.76
N ALA A 311 -8.93 21.90 39.68
CA ALA A 311 -8.73 21.47 41.06
C ALA A 311 -8.33 19.99 41.16
N SER A 312 -8.90 19.13 40.30
CA SER A 312 -8.56 17.70 40.25
C SER A 312 -7.15 17.47 39.74
N LEU A 313 -6.77 18.15 38.66
CA LEU A 313 -5.42 18.09 38.10
C LEU A 313 -4.38 18.64 39.10
N ALA A 314 -4.65 19.76 39.77
CA ALA A 314 -3.74 20.32 40.78
C ALA A 314 -3.42 19.33 41.91
N ARG A 315 -4.41 18.52 42.33
CA ARG A 315 -4.22 17.48 43.36
C ARG A 315 -3.50 16.24 42.86
N LYS A 316 -3.66 15.89 41.58
CA LYS A 316 -3.27 14.57 41.05
C LYS A 316 -2.13 14.61 40.02
N ALA A 317 -1.72 15.76 39.49
CA ALA A 317 -0.71 15.87 38.42
C ALA A 317 0.66 15.21 38.73
N ASN A 318 0.98 15.06 40.01
CA ASN A 318 2.21 14.41 40.49
C ASN A 318 1.98 12.99 41.04
N ALA A 319 0.78 12.44 40.89
CA ALA A 319 0.50 11.07 41.31
C ALA A 319 1.27 10.08 40.43
N PRO A 320 1.75 8.96 41.01
CA PRO A 320 2.35 7.88 40.24
C PRO A 320 1.41 7.39 39.14
N GLY A 321 1.96 7.11 37.95
CA GLY A 321 1.22 6.67 36.77
C GLY A 321 0.80 7.79 35.81
N LEU A 322 1.05 9.06 36.16
CA LEU A 322 0.77 10.24 35.32
C LEU A 322 2.04 10.96 34.83
N GLU A 323 3.21 10.35 34.99
CA GLU A 323 4.52 10.96 34.70
C GLU A 323 4.61 11.43 33.23
N LYS A 324 4.04 10.63 32.32
CA LYS A 324 3.99 10.89 30.86
C LYS A 324 2.78 11.71 30.42
N LEU A 325 1.91 12.15 31.33
CA LEU A 325 0.77 13.01 31.01
C LEU A 325 1.30 14.31 30.40
N ALA A 326 0.83 14.62 29.19
CA ALA A 326 1.23 15.77 28.40
C ALA A 326 0.15 16.84 28.38
N ARG A 327 -1.13 16.44 28.30
CA ARG A 327 -2.27 17.37 28.24
C ARG A 327 -3.51 16.77 28.89
N ALA A 328 -4.35 17.62 29.49
CA ALA A 328 -5.72 17.28 29.89
C ALA A 328 -6.72 18.35 29.43
N TYR A 329 -7.93 17.93 29.05
CA TYR A 329 -9.04 18.82 28.68
C TYR A 329 -10.38 18.09 28.76
N THR A 330 -11.47 18.84 28.63
CA THR A 330 -12.85 18.31 28.59
C THR A 330 -13.58 18.72 27.34
N THR A 331 -14.49 17.85 26.87
CA THR A 331 -15.44 18.16 25.80
C THR A 331 -16.86 17.80 26.22
N ASP A 332 -17.83 18.31 25.48
CA ASP A 332 -19.17 17.71 25.44
C ASP A 332 -19.16 16.40 24.61
N ARG A 333 -20.31 15.71 24.54
CA ARG A 333 -20.48 14.50 23.72
C ARG A 333 -20.45 14.75 22.21
N ALA A 334 -20.62 15.99 21.76
CA ALA A 334 -20.45 16.38 20.36
C ALA A 334 -18.98 16.68 19.99
N GLY A 335 -18.08 16.69 20.98
CA GLY A 335 -16.66 16.94 20.82
C GLY A 335 -16.28 18.42 20.87
N ILE A 336 -17.19 19.30 21.29
CA ILE A 336 -16.87 20.71 21.53
C ILE A 336 -16.08 20.81 22.83
N GLN A 337 -14.87 21.36 22.75
CA GLN A 337 -14.03 21.54 23.92
C GLN A 337 -14.58 22.64 24.84
N LEU A 338 -14.80 22.27 26.11
CA LEU A 338 -15.41 23.14 27.12
C LEU A 338 -14.38 23.79 28.04
N SER A 339 -13.22 23.17 28.25
CA SER A 339 -12.13 23.71 29.08
C SER A 339 -10.95 24.25 28.27
N SER A 340 -10.07 25.00 28.92
CA SER A 340 -8.70 25.20 28.43
C SER A 340 -7.98 23.85 28.26
N ASN A 341 -6.91 23.86 27.46
CA ASN A 341 -5.88 22.82 27.55
C ASN A 341 -5.06 23.05 28.81
N TYR A 342 -4.85 21.99 29.59
CA TYR A 342 -3.90 21.94 30.69
C TYR A 342 -2.69 21.15 30.22
N ASP A 343 -1.64 21.85 29.80
CA ASP A 343 -0.42 21.24 29.28
C ASP A 343 0.59 21.03 30.41
N PHE A 344 1.19 19.84 30.44
CA PHE A 344 2.09 19.40 31.49
C PHE A 344 3.52 19.36 30.98
N SER A 345 4.41 20.02 31.72
CA SER A 345 5.86 19.88 31.59
C SER A 345 6.45 19.38 32.90
N ARG A 346 7.60 18.70 32.85
CA ARG A 346 8.26 18.13 34.04
C ARG A 346 9.56 18.87 34.30
N THR A 347 9.64 19.53 35.46
CA THR A 347 10.85 20.23 35.92
C THR A 347 11.21 19.75 37.32
N GLY A 348 12.40 19.17 37.49
CA GLY A 348 12.83 18.62 38.78
C GLY A 348 11.95 17.50 39.32
N GLY A 349 11.27 16.74 38.45
CA GLY A 349 10.36 15.66 38.82
C GLY A 349 8.92 16.09 39.12
N PHE A 350 8.64 17.39 39.17
CA PHE A 350 7.29 17.93 39.42
C PHE A 350 6.63 18.41 38.14
N ALA A 351 5.31 18.24 38.04
CA ALA A 351 4.47 18.81 37.01
C ALA A 351 4.41 20.33 37.14
N VAL A 352 4.76 21.04 36.08
CA VAL A 352 4.44 22.44 35.85
C VAL A 352 3.32 22.48 34.82
N VAL A 353 2.18 23.05 35.20
CA VAL A 353 0.98 23.12 34.36
C VAL A 353 0.88 24.50 33.73
N SER A 354 0.83 24.56 32.41
CA SER A 354 0.43 25.76 31.67
C SER A 354 -1.00 25.60 31.16
N THR A 355 -1.72 26.72 31.02
CA THR A 355 -3.09 26.71 30.49
C THR A 355 -3.17 27.47 29.18
N ASP A 356 -3.84 26.87 28.19
CA ASP A 356 -4.15 27.52 26.92
C ASP A 356 -5.67 27.56 26.71
N GLY A 357 -6.24 28.76 26.79
CA GLY A 357 -7.67 29.00 26.58
C GLY A 357 -8.09 29.05 25.11
N GLY A 358 -7.14 29.13 24.17
CA GLY A 358 -7.42 29.22 22.74
C GLY A 358 -8.02 27.97 22.12
N ALA A 359 -8.13 26.88 22.87
CA ALA A 359 -8.75 25.63 22.45
C ALA A 359 -10.25 25.53 22.79
N ARG A 360 -10.78 26.39 23.67
CA ARG A 360 -12.22 26.39 24.00
C ARG A 360 -13.08 26.66 22.76
N GLY A 361 -14.19 25.92 22.64
CA GLY A 361 -15.13 26.03 21.53
C GLY A 361 -14.69 25.32 20.24
N LYS A 362 -13.50 24.72 20.18
CA LYS A 362 -13.09 23.90 19.03
C LYS A 362 -13.84 22.56 19.03
N CYS A 363 -14.26 22.08 17.85
CA CYS A 363 -14.81 20.73 17.69
C CYS A 363 -13.70 19.73 17.38
N TRP A 364 -13.61 18.68 18.18
CA TRP A 364 -12.71 17.55 17.97
C TRP A 364 -13.41 16.32 17.35
N CYS A 365 -14.69 16.45 17.04
CA CYS A 365 -15.49 15.47 16.29
C CYS A 365 -14.82 14.99 14.98
N LEU A 366 -13.99 15.83 14.35
CA LEU A 366 -13.29 15.50 13.10
C LEU A 366 -12.02 14.65 13.31
N ARG A 367 -11.59 14.42 14.56
CA ARG A 367 -10.43 13.58 14.84
C ARG A 367 -10.85 12.11 14.81
N PRO A 368 -10.12 11.22 14.11
CA PRO A 368 -10.51 9.82 13.94
C PRO A 368 -10.81 9.09 15.26
N TYR A 369 -10.01 9.34 16.31
CA TYR A 369 -10.15 8.66 17.60
C TYR A 369 -11.35 9.15 18.45
N PHE A 370 -12.00 10.26 18.09
CA PHE A 370 -13.11 10.80 18.88
C PHE A 370 -14.31 9.85 18.82
N PHE A 371 -14.68 9.37 17.63
CA PHE A 371 -15.78 8.43 17.48
C PHE A 371 -15.43 7.03 18.03
N ASP A 372 -14.18 6.60 17.90
CA ASP A 372 -13.72 5.35 18.54
C ASP A 372 -13.93 5.40 20.06
N HIS A 373 -13.71 6.56 20.69
CA HIS A 373 -14.00 6.76 22.10
C HIS A 373 -15.51 6.66 22.37
N VAL A 374 -16.33 7.40 21.62
CA VAL A 374 -17.79 7.39 21.78
C VAL A 374 -18.35 5.98 21.68
N GLU A 375 -17.93 5.20 20.69
CA GLU A 375 -18.38 3.81 20.51
C GLU A 375 -17.95 2.91 21.69
N LYS A 376 -16.70 3.03 22.15
CA LYS A 376 -16.20 2.27 23.29
C LYS A 376 -16.91 2.63 24.60
N ASP A 377 -17.18 3.91 24.83
CA ASP A 377 -17.93 4.38 26.01
C ASP A 377 -19.39 3.91 25.97
N MET A 378 -20.06 3.93 24.81
CA MET A 378 -21.42 3.37 24.67
C MET A 378 -21.49 1.89 25.05
N ASN A 379 -20.47 1.11 24.71
CA ASN A 379 -20.41 -0.32 25.03
C ASN A 379 -20.02 -0.61 26.49
N ALA A 380 -19.22 0.27 27.10
CA ALA A 380 -18.77 0.15 28.48
C ALA A 380 -18.73 1.53 29.18
N PRO A 381 -19.90 2.09 29.57
CA PRO A 381 -20.00 3.45 30.07
C PRO A 381 -19.11 3.70 31.29
N GLY A 382 -18.37 4.81 31.25
CA GLY A 382 -17.50 5.22 32.36
C GLY A 382 -16.22 4.39 32.50
N SER A 383 -15.92 3.52 31.53
CA SER A 383 -14.61 2.88 31.43
C SER A 383 -13.58 3.80 30.76
N TRP A 384 -12.30 3.58 31.04
CA TRP A 384 -11.24 4.25 30.30
C TRP A 384 -11.10 3.62 28.93
N THR A 385 -11.00 4.48 27.93
CA THR A 385 -10.73 4.10 26.54
C THR A 385 -9.36 4.63 26.13
N VAL A 386 -8.67 3.95 25.22
CA VAL A 386 -7.36 4.36 24.70
C VAL A 386 -7.43 4.48 23.18
N SER A 387 -6.85 5.54 22.63
CA SER A 387 -6.69 5.74 21.19
C SER A 387 -5.53 4.91 20.61
N GLU A 388 -5.55 4.69 19.30
CA GLU A 388 -4.33 4.32 18.58
C GLU A 388 -3.29 5.47 18.69
N PRO A 389 -1.98 5.16 18.54
CA PRO A 389 -0.95 6.20 18.50
C PRO A 389 -1.19 7.19 17.37
N TYR A 390 -1.07 8.48 17.66
CA TYR A 390 -1.12 9.53 16.65
C TYR A 390 -0.04 10.59 16.90
N ARG A 391 0.31 11.36 15.87
CA ARG A 391 1.28 12.45 16.00
C ARG A 391 0.53 13.75 16.32
N ASP A 392 0.82 14.32 17.49
CA ASP A 392 0.21 15.59 17.90
C ASP A 392 0.77 16.76 17.09
N ILE A 393 -0.11 17.69 16.69
CA ILE A 393 0.23 18.83 15.82
C ILE A 393 1.03 19.89 16.57
N ALA A 394 0.74 20.12 17.86
CA ALA A 394 1.39 21.16 18.64
C ALA A 394 2.77 20.72 19.16
N PHE A 395 2.88 19.48 19.63
CA PHE A 395 4.11 18.91 20.17
C PHE A 395 4.98 18.22 19.11
N GLY A 396 4.41 17.81 17.97
CA GLY A 396 5.13 17.09 16.91
C GLY A 396 5.59 15.68 17.31
N ARG A 397 5.12 15.16 18.47
CA ARG A 397 5.49 13.87 19.08
C ARG A 397 4.32 12.89 18.99
N GLN A 398 4.62 11.59 19.06
CA GLN A 398 3.58 10.58 19.18
C GLN A 398 2.90 10.65 20.55
N MET A 399 1.60 10.42 20.55
CA MET A 399 0.74 10.42 21.73
C MET A 399 -0.27 9.28 21.67
N LYS A 400 -0.73 8.87 22.85
CA LYS A 400 -1.97 8.11 23.03
C LYS A 400 -2.89 8.93 23.93
N THR A 401 -4.16 9.00 23.57
CA THR A 401 -5.18 9.66 24.38
C THR A 401 -5.95 8.63 25.16
N VAL A 402 -6.13 8.90 26.46
CA VAL A 402 -6.99 8.15 27.36
C VAL A 402 -8.21 9.01 27.67
N ALA A 403 -9.41 8.48 27.42
CA ALA A 403 -10.65 9.23 27.55
C ALA A 403 -11.69 8.48 28.37
N ARG A 404 -12.49 9.22 29.13
CA ARG A 404 -13.56 8.70 29.98
C ARG A 404 -14.70 9.70 30.11
N SER A 405 -15.93 9.21 29.95
CA SER A 405 -17.14 9.95 30.33
C SER A 405 -17.25 10.07 31.84
N VAL A 406 -17.42 11.29 32.33
CA VAL A 406 -17.57 11.58 33.77
C VAL A 406 -19.00 11.96 34.14
N SER A 407 -19.81 12.36 33.15
CA SER A 407 -21.24 12.56 33.27
C SER A 407 -21.93 12.24 31.93
N ASP A 408 -23.26 12.41 31.87
CA ASP A 408 -24.02 12.28 30.62
C ASP A 408 -23.70 13.37 29.59
N GLU A 409 -23.02 14.43 30.00
CA GLU A 409 -22.73 15.58 29.14
C GLU A 409 -21.25 15.80 28.92
N LEU A 410 -20.38 15.29 29.80
CA LEU A 410 -18.96 15.64 29.85
C LEU A 410 -18.04 14.44 29.68
N VAL A 411 -17.02 14.63 28.85
CA VAL A 411 -15.93 13.69 28.63
C VAL A 411 -14.61 14.34 29.01
N VAL A 412 -13.75 13.63 29.73
CA VAL A 412 -12.37 14.05 30.03
C VAL A 412 -11.40 13.30 29.12
N PHE A 413 -10.45 14.04 28.54
CA PHE A 413 -9.36 13.53 27.72
C PHE A 413 -8.02 13.80 28.39
N LEU A 414 -7.15 12.79 28.38
CA LEU A 414 -5.79 12.83 28.88
C LEU A 414 -4.83 12.36 27.77
N ASP A 415 -3.99 13.25 27.27
CA ASP A 415 -2.99 12.91 26.25
C ASP A 415 -1.67 12.55 26.93
N PHE A 416 -1.11 11.39 26.59
CA PHE A 416 0.17 10.90 27.10
C PHE A 416 1.21 10.87 25.98
N PHE A 417 2.45 11.27 26.29
CA PHE A 417 3.56 11.02 25.38
C PHE A 417 3.75 9.52 25.18
N HIS A 418 3.78 9.09 23.92
CA HIS A 418 4.08 7.73 23.52
C HIS A 418 5.50 7.67 22.94
N GLU A 419 6.27 6.70 23.40
CA GLU A 419 7.59 6.37 22.88
C GLU A 419 7.47 4.94 22.37
N GLU A 420 7.71 4.72 21.08
CA GLU A 420 7.84 3.37 20.54
C GLU A 420 9.12 2.76 21.13
N GLU A 421 9.02 1.57 21.74
CA GLU A 421 10.21 0.80 22.10
C GLU A 421 10.93 0.42 20.80
N SER A 422 12.12 1.00 20.61
CA SER A 422 13.00 0.79 19.45
C SER A 422 13.56 -0.62 19.36
#